data_AF-A0A9D2J4M4-F1
#
_entry.id   AF-A0A9D2J4M4-F1
#
_cell.length_a   1.000
_cell.length_b   1.000
_cell.length_c   1.000
_cell.angle_alpha   90.00
_cell.angle_beta   90.00
_cell.angle_gamma   90.00
#
_symmetry.space_group_name_H-M   'P 1'
#
loop_
_entity.id
_entity.type
_entity.pdbx_description
1 polymer ?
#
loop_
_entity_poly.entity_id
_entity_poly.type
_entity_poly.pdbx_seq_one_letter_code
_entity_poly.pdbx_strand_id
1 'polypeptide(L)'
;HGLNRLHDQGLLREETGTGAPAGPARTEYSLTAAGEREFTALLEASLSSAEDSLTGAIAGIGFMTALPRDRVLILLRHRLQACREKRARVVGEYERSPDADWQHHVEAIRLWASTTDSAIAWTQELIGRLEGGAYTMAGEDS
;
A
#
# COMPACT_ATOMS: atom_id res chain seq x y z
N HIS A 1 -5.81 -20.43 -8.63
CA HIS A 1 -5.94 -19.61 -9.86
C HIS A 1 -5.05 -18.35 -9.88
N GLY A 2 -4.54 -17.86 -8.74
CA GLY A 2 -3.51 -16.80 -8.70
C GLY A 2 -2.07 -17.30 -8.92
N LEU A 3 -1.71 -18.43 -8.31
CA LEU A 3 -0.35 -19.00 -8.39
C LEU A 3 0.06 -19.43 -9.82
N ASN A 4 -0.79 -20.12 -10.57
CA ASN A 4 -0.48 -20.48 -11.97
C ASN A 4 -0.24 -19.27 -12.86
N ARG A 5 -0.99 -18.16 -12.66
CA ARG A 5 -0.76 -16.92 -13.42
C ARG A 5 0.57 -16.25 -13.09
N LEU A 6 0.97 -16.28 -11.82
CA LEU A 6 2.27 -15.75 -11.39
C LEU A 6 3.44 -16.64 -11.86
N HIS A 7 3.23 -17.96 -11.94
CA HIS A 7 4.17 -18.90 -12.56
C HIS A 7 4.31 -18.63 -14.07
N ASP A 8 3.20 -18.50 -14.80
CA ASP A 8 3.21 -18.24 -16.25
C ASP A 8 3.82 -16.87 -16.61
N GLN A 9 3.82 -15.92 -15.67
CA GLN A 9 4.48 -14.62 -15.78
C GLN A 9 5.96 -14.64 -15.34
N GLY A 10 6.50 -15.79 -14.92
CA GLY A 10 7.89 -15.94 -14.45
C GLY A 10 8.16 -15.30 -13.08
N LEU A 11 7.11 -14.92 -12.34
CA LEU A 11 7.18 -14.28 -11.02
C LEU A 11 7.33 -15.30 -9.88
N LEU A 12 7.02 -16.57 -10.16
CA LEU A 12 7.25 -17.71 -9.26
C LEU A 12 8.07 -18.77 -9.98
N ARG A 13 9.08 -19.33 -9.30
CA ARG A 13 9.79 -20.53 -9.74
C ARG A 13 9.16 -21.73 -9.05
N GLU A 14 8.75 -22.71 -9.83
CA GLU A 14 8.38 -24.02 -9.30
C GLU A 14 9.65 -24.79 -8.97
N GLU A 15 9.94 -25.00 -7.69
CA GLU A 15 10.94 -25.99 -7.29
C GLU A 15 10.21 -27.29 -6.96
N THR A 16 10.41 -28.29 -7.82
CA THR A 16 10.04 -29.65 -7.50
C THR A 16 10.97 -30.12 -6.39
N GLY A 17 10.49 -30.06 -5.15
CA GLY A 17 11.21 -30.65 -4.02
C GLY A 17 11.51 -32.11 -4.34
N THR A 18 12.78 -32.51 -4.27
CA THR A 18 13.15 -33.93 -4.23
C THR A 18 12.57 -34.49 -2.94
N GLY A 19 11.37 -35.07 -3.04
CA GLY A 19 10.65 -35.62 -1.90
C GLY A 19 11.54 -36.62 -1.15
N ALA A 20 11.67 -36.42 0.16
CA ALA A 20 12.02 -37.52 1.05
C ALA A 20 11.01 -38.66 0.85
N PRO A 21 11.42 -39.94 0.97
CA PRO A 21 10.63 -41.07 0.51
C PRO A 21 9.49 -41.42 1.49
N ALA A 22 8.54 -40.51 1.77
CA ALA A 22 7.30 -40.79 2.52
C ALA A 22 6.27 -39.63 2.58
N GLY A 23 6.04 -38.84 1.51
CA GLY A 23 4.97 -37.84 1.54
C GLY A 23 4.58 -37.31 0.15
N PRO A 24 3.35 -36.81 -0.06
CA PRO A 24 2.95 -36.22 -1.33
C PRO A 24 3.90 -35.06 -1.66
N ALA A 25 4.42 -35.06 -2.89
CA ALA A 25 5.36 -34.05 -3.36
C ALA A 25 4.79 -32.65 -3.11
N ARG A 26 5.41 -31.92 -2.18
CA ARG A 26 5.06 -30.53 -1.90
C ARG A 26 5.74 -29.67 -2.93
N THR A 27 4.97 -28.99 -3.77
CA THR A 27 5.51 -27.96 -4.64
C THR A 27 5.89 -26.76 -3.79
N GLU A 28 7.17 -26.43 -3.73
CA GLU A 28 7.66 -25.21 -3.11
C GLU A 28 7.79 -24.15 -4.20
N TYR A 29 7.10 -23.02 -4.02
CA TYR A 29 7.22 -21.88 -4.91
C TYR A 29 8.16 -20.87 -4.25
N SER A 30 9.32 -20.65 -4.87
CA SER A 30 10.23 -19.55 -4.50
C SER A 30 10.02 -18.37 -5.43
N LEU A 31 10.10 -17.14 -4.90
CA LEU A 31 10.07 -15.95 -5.74
C LEU A 31 11.32 -15.95 -6.63
N THR A 32 11.17 -15.61 -7.91
CA THR A 32 12.32 -15.30 -8.76
C THR A 32 12.84 -13.90 -8.43
N ALA A 33 14.06 -13.56 -8.84
CA ALA A 33 14.55 -12.18 -8.79
C ALA A 33 13.65 -11.18 -9.57
N ALA A 34 12.88 -11.66 -10.55
CA ALA A 34 11.84 -10.85 -11.20
C ALA A 34 10.61 -10.69 -10.31
N GLY A 35 10.17 -11.76 -9.65
CA GLY A 35 9.11 -11.73 -8.64
C GLY A 35 9.41 -10.79 -7.47
N GLU A 36 10.65 -10.76 -6.98
CA GLU A 36 11.04 -9.87 -5.87
C GLU A 36 10.96 -8.40 -6.27
N ARG A 37 11.37 -8.07 -7.49
CA ARG A 37 11.25 -6.70 -8.02
C ARG A 37 9.79 -6.28 -8.18
N GLU A 38 8.96 -7.17 -8.72
CA GLU A 38 7.53 -6.89 -8.89
C GLU A 38 6.81 -6.74 -7.54
N PHE A 39 7.10 -7.63 -6.58
CA PHE A 39 6.59 -7.52 -5.21
C PHE A 39 6.97 -6.18 -4.59
N THR A 40 8.24 -5.80 -4.70
CA THR A 40 8.74 -4.52 -4.19
C THR A 40 8.01 -3.36 -4.84
N ALA A 41 7.85 -3.37 -6.17
CA ALA A 41 7.14 -2.33 -6.90
C ALA A 41 5.67 -2.18 -6.45
N LEU A 42 4.96 -3.29 -6.30
CA LEU A 42 3.57 -3.30 -5.82
C LEU A 42 3.46 -2.80 -4.38
N LEU A 43 4.40 -3.21 -3.51
CA LEU A 43 4.46 -2.74 -2.13
C LEU A 43 4.69 -1.23 -2.07
N GLU A 44 5.67 -0.71 -2.81
CA GLU A 44 5.94 0.73 -2.86
C GLU A 44 4.75 1.53 -3.39
N ALA A 45 4.08 1.02 -4.44
CA ALA A 45 2.87 1.62 -4.98
C ALA A 45 1.74 1.68 -3.94
N SER A 46 1.51 0.59 -3.20
CA SER A 46 0.46 0.52 -2.19
C SER A 46 0.69 1.48 -1.00
N LEU A 47 1.95 1.72 -0.64
CA LEU A 47 2.33 2.64 0.43
C LEU A 47 2.28 4.12 0.00
N SER A 48 2.53 4.41 -1.28
CA SER A 48 2.66 5.78 -1.79
C SER A 48 1.39 6.35 -2.44
N SER A 49 0.45 5.50 -2.87
CA SER A 49 -0.74 5.92 -3.61
C SER A 49 -1.81 6.54 -2.71
N ALA A 50 -2.21 7.79 -2.99
CA ALA A 50 -3.29 8.47 -2.28
C ALA A 50 -4.70 8.00 -2.69
N GLU A 51 -4.82 7.32 -3.83
CA GLU A 51 -6.10 6.86 -4.39
C GLU A 51 -6.33 5.35 -4.21
N ASP A 52 -5.43 4.68 -3.52
CA ASP A 52 -5.51 3.23 -3.40
C ASP A 52 -6.72 2.80 -2.57
N SER A 53 -7.23 1.62 -2.90
CA SER A 53 -8.29 0.99 -2.11
C SER A 53 -7.84 0.79 -0.66
N LEU A 54 -8.80 0.77 0.27
CA LEU A 54 -8.50 0.44 1.68
C LEU A 54 -7.76 -0.90 1.78
N THR A 55 -8.10 -1.88 0.95
CA THR A 55 -7.42 -3.17 0.85
C THR A 55 -5.96 -3.02 0.42
N GLY A 56 -5.67 -2.18 -0.57
CA GLY A 56 -4.31 -1.87 -1.02
C GLY A 56 -3.47 -1.23 0.09
N ALA A 57 -4.04 -0.24 0.79
CA ALA A 57 -3.38 0.37 1.94
C ALA A 57 -3.08 -0.64 3.06
N ILE A 58 -4.04 -1.50 3.41
CA ILE A 58 -3.86 -2.57 4.42
C ILE A 58 -2.76 -3.54 3.99
N ALA A 59 -2.72 -3.94 2.72
CA ALA A 59 -1.66 -4.80 2.20
C ALA A 59 -0.29 -4.13 2.31
N GLY A 60 -0.17 -2.87 1.89
CA GLY A 60 1.07 -2.10 2.02
C GLY A 60 1.58 -2.03 3.45
N ILE A 61 0.69 -1.73 4.41
CA ILE A 61 1.01 -1.70 5.84
C ILE A 61 1.45 -3.09 6.34
N GLY A 62 0.73 -4.15 5.93
CA GLY A 62 1.03 -5.53 6.34
C GLY A 62 2.40 -6.03 5.87
N PHE A 63 2.93 -5.47 4.79
CA PHE A 63 4.24 -5.83 4.23
C PHE A 63 5.31 -4.75 4.39
N MET A 64 5.02 -3.62 5.06
CA MET A 64 5.94 -2.47 5.10
C MET A 64 7.30 -2.79 5.73
N THR A 65 7.37 -3.76 6.63
CA THR A 65 8.62 -4.19 7.28
C THR A 65 9.58 -4.90 6.33
N ALA A 66 9.12 -5.29 5.13
CA ALA A 66 9.98 -5.80 4.06
C ALA A 66 10.83 -4.71 3.38
N LEU A 67 10.58 -3.42 3.69
CA LEU A 67 11.34 -2.29 3.18
C LEU A 67 12.17 -1.62 4.30
N PRO A 68 13.27 -0.95 3.95
CA PRO A 68 13.98 -0.06 4.85
C PRO A 68 13.07 1.04 5.42
N ARG A 69 13.28 1.41 6.69
CA ARG A 69 12.45 2.40 7.39
C ARG A 69 12.39 3.74 6.65
N ASP A 70 13.53 4.24 6.21
CA ASP A 70 13.66 5.48 5.46
C ASP A 70 12.85 5.44 4.16
N ARG A 71 12.86 4.31 3.46
CA ARG A 71 12.07 4.10 2.24
C ARG A 71 10.57 4.17 2.53
N VAL A 72 10.09 3.49 3.57
CA VAL A 72 8.67 3.54 3.97
C VAL A 72 8.27 4.96 4.35
N LEU A 73 9.10 5.67 5.12
CA LEU A 73 8.84 7.07 5.49
C LEU A 73 8.73 7.99 4.27
N ILE A 74 9.61 7.82 3.27
CA ILE A 74 9.53 8.58 2.01
C ILE A 74 8.20 8.34 1.30
N LEU A 75 7.79 7.06 1.16
CA LEU A 75 6.55 6.69 0.46
C LEU A 75 5.31 7.22 1.19
N LEU A 76 5.25 7.09 2.52
CA LEU A 76 4.14 7.60 3.32
C LEU A 76 4.05 9.12 3.31
N ARG A 77 5.19 9.83 3.32
CA ARG A 77 5.22 11.29 3.18
C ARG A 77 4.74 11.74 1.80
N HIS A 78 5.11 11.00 0.74
CA HIS A 78 4.58 11.24 -0.59
C HIS A 78 3.06 11.04 -0.65
N ARG A 79 2.55 9.94 -0.09
CA ARG A 79 1.11 9.69 0.05
C ARG A 79 0.41 10.83 0.78
N LEU A 80 0.95 11.25 1.92
CA LEU A 80 0.42 12.33 2.75
C LEU A 80 0.30 13.64 1.97
N GLN A 81 1.34 14.00 1.22
CA GLN A 81 1.35 15.21 0.41
C GLN A 81 0.29 15.15 -0.69
N ALA A 82 0.22 14.04 -1.43
CA ALA A 82 -0.78 13.84 -2.47
C ALA A 82 -2.22 13.89 -1.93
N CYS A 83 -2.49 13.29 -0.76
CA CYS A 83 -3.79 13.40 -0.09
C CYS A 83 -4.14 14.86 0.24
N ARG A 84 -3.20 15.62 0.83
CA ARG A 84 -3.41 17.03 1.19
C ARG A 84 -3.70 17.91 -0.01
N GLU A 85 -2.92 17.77 -1.07
CA GLU A 85 -3.09 18.52 -2.32
C GLU A 85 -4.46 18.25 -2.95
N LYS A 86 -4.83 16.97 -3.07
CA LYS A 86 -6.12 16.58 -3.63
C LYS A 86 -7.26 17.11 -2.78
N ARG A 87 -7.17 16.99 -1.45
CA ARG A 87 -8.15 17.54 -0.50
C ARG A 87 -8.33 19.03 -0.69
N ALA A 88 -7.24 19.80 -0.69
CA ALA A 88 -7.28 21.25 -0.84
C ALA A 88 -7.93 21.67 -2.17
N ARG A 89 -7.59 20.98 -3.27
CA ARG A 89 -8.17 21.25 -4.59
C ARG A 89 -9.69 21.03 -4.60
N VAL A 90 -10.15 19.86 -4.19
CA VAL A 90 -11.56 19.47 -4.30
C VAL A 90 -12.44 20.27 -3.34
N VAL A 91 -12.04 20.45 -2.08
CA VAL A 91 -12.79 21.29 -1.13
C VAL A 91 -12.81 22.74 -1.60
N GLY A 92 -11.67 23.26 -2.06
CA GLY A 92 -11.59 24.62 -2.57
C GLY A 92 -12.48 24.87 -3.78
N GLU A 93 -12.66 23.89 -4.67
CA GLU A 93 -13.60 23.98 -5.81
C GLU A 93 -15.06 23.97 -5.36
N TYR A 94 -15.39 23.16 -4.35
CA TYR A 94 -16.76 23.06 -3.83
C TYR A 94 -17.20 24.27 -3.02
N GLU A 95 -16.34 24.81 -2.14
CA GLU A 95 -16.63 26.01 -1.35
C GLU A 95 -16.87 27.24 -2.23
N ARG A 96 -16.32 27.26 -3.45
CA ARG A 96 -16.52 28.33 -4.44
C ARG A 96 -17.86 28.27 -5.18
N SER A 97 -18.62 27.18 -5.04
CA SER A 97 -19.89 26.98 -5.78
C SER A 97 -21.06 26.57 -4.87
N PRO A 98 -21.42 27.39 -3.85
CA PRO A 98 -22.46 27.05 -2.87
C PRO A 98 -23.89 27.02 -3.43
N ASP A 99 -24.14 27.66 -4.58
CA ASP A 99 -25.49 27.84 -5.16
C ASP A 99 -25.82 26.85 -6.29
N ALA A 100 -24.94 25.88 -6.58
CA ALA A 100 -25.18 24.92 -7.62
C ALA A 100 -26.22 23.87 -7.15
N ASP A 101 -27.22 23.56 -7.98
CA ASP A 101 -28.41 22.73 -7.71
C ASP A 101 -28.10 21.22 -7.51
N TRP A 102 -27.00 20.91 -6.83
CA TRP A 102 -26.40 19.58 -6.65
C TRP A 102 -26.43 19.12 -5.19
N GLN A 103 -27.56 19.33 -4.49
CA GLN A 103 -27.65 19.18 -3.03
C GLN A 103 -27.14 17.84 -2.49
N HIS A 104 -27.38 16.72 -3.18
CA HIS A 104 -26.90 15.40 -2.75
C HIS A 104 -25.45 15.09 -3.16
N HIS A 105 -24.91 15.73 -4.20
CA HIS A 105 -23.49 15.58 -4.56
C HIS A 105 -22.57 16.27 -3.56
N VAL A 106 -23.05 17.32 -2.89
CA VAL A 106 -22.33 17.96 -1.76
C VAL A 106 -22.06 16.94 -0.66
N GLU A 107 -23.02 16.09 -0.33
CA GLU A 107 -22.85 15.06 0.71
C GLU A 107 -21.80 14.01 0.31
N ALA A 108 -21.75 13.60 -0.96
CA ALA A 108 -20.70 12.71 -1.45
C ALA A 108 -19.30 13.32 -1.28
N ILE A 109 -19.17 14.63 -1.47
CA ILE A 109 -17.89 15.33 -1.33
C ILE A 109 -17.53 15.61 0.11
N ARG A 110 -18.51 15.89 0.98
CA ARG A 110 -18.30 15.93 2.44
C ARG A 110 -17.81 14.59 2.96
N LEU A 111 -18.44 13.48 2.52
CA LEU A 111 -18.00 12.14 2.87
C LEU A 111 -16.56 11.88 2.41
N TRP A 112 -16.26 12.18 1.14
CA TRP A 112 -14.91 12.03 0.59
C TRP A 112 -13.86 12.90 1.32
N ALA A 113 -14.20 14.14 1.68
CA ALA A 113 -13.30 15.02 2.42
C ALA A 113 -13.01 14.45 3.82
N SER A 114 -14.04 13.98 4.53
CA SER A 114 -13.92 13.37 5.85
C SER A 114 -13.08 12.08 5.83
N THR A 115 -13.25 11.23 4.82
CA THR A 115 -12.42 10.02 4.66
C THR A 115 -10.97 10.38 4.33
N THR A 116 -10.75 11.41 3.51
CA THR A 116 -9.41 11.92 3.19
C THR A 116 -8.72 12.52 4.42
N ASP A 117 -9.46 13.26 5.26
CA ASP A 117 -8.95 13.81 6.53
C ASP A 117 -8.50 12.71 7.49
N SER A 118 -9.33 11.68 7.63
CA SER A 118 -9.02 10.51 8.46
C SER A 118 -7.77 9.79 7.96
N ALA A 119 -7.63 9.63 6.64
CA ALA A 119 -6.45 9.02 6.04
C ALA A 119 -5.18 9.87 6.27
N ILE A 120 -5.27 11.20 6.11
CA ILE A 120 -4.16 12.14 6.38
C ILE A 120 -3.69 12.01 7.83
N ALA A 121 -4.62 12.11 8.79
CA ALA A 121 -4.30 12.03 10.21
C ALA A 121 -3.66 10.67 10.56
N TRP A 122 -4.25 9.57 10.09
CA TRP A 122 -3.71 8.23 10.35
C TRP A 122 -2.32 8.02 9.74
N THR A 123 -2.09 8.49 8.51
CA THR A 123 -0.76 8.40 7.88
C THR A 123 0.28 9.21 8.65
N GLN A 124 -0.07 10.40 9.15
CA GLN A 124 0.82 11.19 10.01
C GLN A 124 1.18 10.47 11.30
N GLU A 125 0.21 9.85 11.95
CA GLU A 125 0.46 9.08 13.17
C GLU A 125 1.32 7.85 12.90
N LEU A 126 1.11 7.14 11.78
CA LEU A 126 1.96 6.02 11.40
C LEU A 126 3.41 6.48 11.18
N ILE A 127 3.60 7.59 10.46
CA ILE A 127 4.93 8.21 10.27
C ILE A 127 5.56 8.49 11.64
N GLY A 128 4.83 9.13 12.57
CA GLY A 128 5.33 9.42 13.91
C GLY A 128 5.73 8.17 14.70
N ARG A 129 4.95 7.09 14.60
CA ARG A 129 5.32 5.79 15.22
C ARG A 129 6.58 5.20 14.60
N LEU A 130 6.71 5.23 13.28
CA LEU A 130 7.90 4.75 12.57
C LEU A 130 9.13 5.59 12.91
N GLU A 131 9.02 6.91 12.96
CA GLU A 131 10.11 7.79 13.40
C GLU A 131 10.49 7.53 14.87
N GLY A 132 9.52 7.16 15.70
CA GLY A 132 9.72 6.72 17.09
C GLY A 132 10.26 5.29 17.26
N GLY A 133 10.62 4.60 16.18
CA GLY A 133 11.22 3.26 16.24
C GLY A 133 10.22 2.10 16.35
N ALA A 134 8.94 2.32 16.07
CA ALA A 134 7.99 1.21 16.01
C ALA A 134 8.38 0.22 14.89
N TYR A 135 8.23 -1.08 15.19
CA TYR A 135 8.55 -2.23 14.33
C TYR A 135 10.05 -2.38 14.02
N THR A 136 10.51 -3.61 13.85
CA THR A 136 11.83 -3.87 13.24
C THR A 136 11.66 -3.90 11.73
N MET A 137 12.38 -3.02 11.02
CA MET A 137 12.29 -2.88 9.57
C MET A 137 13.42 -3.66 8.88
N ALA A 138 13.32 -3.85 7.57
CA ALA A 138 14.37 -4.54 6.82
C ALA A 138 15.71 -3.82 6.95
N GLY A 139 16.76 -4.57 7.29
CA GLY A 139 18.10 -4.05 7.52
C GLY A 139 18.35 -3.50 8.93
N GLU A 140 17.38 -3.59 9.83
CA GLU A 140 17.56 -3.30 11.25
C GLU A 140 17.77 -4.60 12.04
N ASP A 141 18.76 -4.62 12.93
CA ASP A 141 18.99 -5.75 13.82
C ASP A 141 17.92 -5.76 14.93
N SER A 142 17.38 -6.95 15.25
CA SER A 142 16.39 -7.15 16.34
C SER A 142 17.02 -7.20 17.72
#